data_AF-A0A9E0LYZ8-F1
#
_entry.id   AF-A0A9E0LYZ8-F1
#
_cell.length_a   1.000
_cell.length_b   1.000
_cell.length_c   1.000
_cell.angle_alpha   90.00
_cell.angle_beta   90.00
_cell.angle_gamma   90.00
#
_symmetry.space_group_name_H-M   'P 1'
#
loop_
_entity.id
_entity.type
_entity.pdbx_description
1 polymer ?
#
loop_
_entity_poly.entity_id
_entity_poly.type
_entity_poly.pdbx_seq_one_letter_code
_entity_poly.pdbx_strand_id
1 'polypeptide(L)'
;MNPDIVKVLLLGRLVSFMLVVYVGFGLVVEWKSRREGSKLKAFGRLLCRPLVYPVARFSPEGTPYVTILRRTAIAVLAVWIAFIVASEVLISRG
;
A
#
# COMPACT_ATOMS: atom_id res chain seq x y z
N MET A 1 -1.18 -29.37 -8.31
CA MET A 1 -1.57 -28.01 -7.86
C MET A 1 -2.21 -27.27 -9.03
N ASN A 2 -3.33 -26.55 -8.85
CA ASN A 2 -3.97 -25.87 -9.98
C ASN A 2 -3.10 -24.67 -10.44
N PRO A 3 -2.51 -24.69 -11.65
CA PRO A 3 -1.54 -23.68 -12.10
C PRO A 3 -2.10 -22.25 -12.08
N ASP A 4 -3.42 -22.09 -12.16
CA ASP A 4 -4.08 -20.79 -12.12
C ASP A 4 -4.01 -20.14 -10.73
N ILE A 5 -4.04 -20.93 -9.65
CA ILE A 5 -3.96 -20.43 -8.27
C ILE A 5 -2.57 -19.84 -7.99
N VAL A 6 -1.51 -20.51 -8.46
CA VAL A 6 -0.13 -20.05 -8.31
C VAL A 6 0.09 -18.74 -9.08
N LYS A 7 -0.44 -18.63 -10.30
CA LYS A 7 -0.38 -17.39 -11.09
C LYS A 7 -1.09 -16.24 -10.39
N VAL A 8 -2.30 -16.46 -9.85
CA VAL A 8 -3.06 -15.44 -9.12
C VAL A 8 -2.31 -14.98 -7.87
N LEU A 9 -1.72 -15.89 -7.11
CA LEU A 9 -0.90 -15.55 -5.94
C LEU A 9 0.33 -14.72 -6.30
N LEU A 10 1.06 -15.09 -7.36
CA LEU A 10 2.21 -14.33 -7.84
C LEU A 10 1.81 -12.94 -8.34
N LEU A 11 0.70 -12.84 -9.08
CA LEU A 11 0.16 -11.56 -9.54
C LEU A 11 -0.26 -10.68 -8.35
N GLY A 12 -0.94 -11.26 -7.35
CA GLY A 12 -1.34 -10.58 -6.12
C GLY A 12 -0.13 -10.07 -5.32
N ARG A 13 0.95 -10.85 -5.23
CA ARG A 13 2.22 -10.45 -4.63
C ARG A 13 2.87 -9.27 -5.38
N LEU A 14 2.88 -9.32 -6.72
CA LEU A 14 3.45 -8.24 -7.53
C LEU A 14 2.64 -6.95 -7.38
N VAL A 15 1.32 -7.02 -7.49
CA VAL A 15 0.42 -5.88 -7.35
C VAL A 15 0.56 -5.27 -5.96
N SER A 16 0.49 -6.08 -4.90
CA SER A 16 0.64 -5.58 -3.53
C SER A 16 2.02 -4.95 -3.27
N PHE A 17 3.10 -5.51 -3.84
CA PHE A 17 4.43 -4.88 -3.80
C PHE A 17 4.44 -3.49 -4.46
N MET A 18 3.85 -3.36 -5.65
CA MET A 18 3.74 -2.06 -6.32
C MET A 18 2.97 -1.05 -5.46
N LEU A 19 1.88 -1.48 -4.81
CA LEU A 19 1.12 -0.63 -3.90
C LEU A 19 1.95 -0.19 -2.69
N VAL A 20 2.79 -1.07 -2.12
CA VAL A 20 3.74 -0.69 -1.04
C VAL A 20 4.68 0.41 -1.53
N VAL A 21 5.26 0.25 -2.72
CA VAL A 21 6.17 1.25 -3.32
C VAL A 21 5.47 2.58 -3.55
N TYR A 22 4.24 2.57 -4.07
CA TYR A 22 3.47 3.80 -4.29
C TYR A 22 3.18 4.56 -2.99
N VAL A 23 2.71 3.86 -1.95
CA VAL A 23 2.43 4.50 -0.66
C VAL A 23 3.72 4.93 0.03
N GLY A 24 4.80 4.15 -0.10
CA GLY A 24 6.14 4.51 0.37
C GLY A 24 6.65 5.80 -0.28
N PHE A 25 6.47 5.95 -1.60
CA PHE A 25 6.79 7.20 -2.31
C PHE A 25 5.97 8.37 -1.75
N GLY A 26 4.67 8.19 -1.53
CA GLY A 26 3.82 9.22 -0.91
C GLY A 26 4.32 9.64 0.48
N LEU A 27 4.77 8.67 1.30
CA LEU A 27 5.34 8.93 2.63
C LEU A 27 6.67 9.70 2.54
N VAL A 28 7.56 9.32 1.63
CA VAL A 28 8.83 10.02 1.41
C VAL A 28 8.59 11.45 0.94
N VAL A 29 7.64 11.67 0.04
CA VAL A 29 7.26 13.00 -0.43
C VAL A 29 6.70 13.86 0.70
N GLU A 30 5.83 13.31 1.56
CA GLU A 30 5.33 14.02 2.73
C GLU A 30 6.43 14.35 3.74
N TRP A 31 7.34 13.42 3.98
CA TRP A 31 8.43 13.59 4.93
C TRP A 31 9.49 14.60 4.45
N LYS A 32 9.86 14.53 3.16
CA LYS A 32 10.94 15.35 2.59
C LYS A 32 10.50 16.78 2.26
N SER A 33 9.26 16.97 1.82
CA SER A 33 8.76 18.30 1.50
C SER A 33 8.28 18.99 2.78
N ARG A 34 9.09 19.86 3.38
CA ARG A 34 8.63 20.68 4.53
C ARG A 34 7.62 21.78 4.15
N ARG A 35 7.54 22.15 2.86
CA ARG A 35 6.54 23.10 2.34
C ARG A 35 5.21 22.39 2.07
N GLU A 36 4.14 22.85 2.73
CA GLU A 36 2.78 22.30 2.58
C GLU A 36 2.18 22.52 1.19
N GLY A 37 2.55 23.60 0.50
CA GLY A 37 2.06 23.94 -0.84
C GLY A 37 2.86 23.38 -2.02
N SER A 38 3.72 22.38 -1.81
CA SER A 38 4.53 21.81 -2.89
C SER A 38 3.66 21.04 -3.89
N LYS A 39 3.79 21.34 -5.19
CA LYS A 39 3.15 20.57 -6.28
C LYS A 39 3.44 19.07 -6.17
N LEU A 40 4.61 18.71 -5.63
CA LEU A 40 5.01 17.33 -5.40
C LEU A 40 4.13 16.63 -4.35
N LYS A 41 3.77 17.32 -3.26
CA LYS A 41 2.83 16.78 -2.26
C LYS A 41 1.44 16.59 -2.85
N ALA A 42 0.93 17.58 -3.58
CA ALA A 42 -0.37 17.47 -4.23
C ALA A 42 -0.42 16.28 -5.20
N PHE A 43 0.64 16.09 -6.00
CA PHE A 43 0.77 14.94 -6.89
C PHE A 43 0.85 13.62 -6.14
N GLY A 44 1.67 13.53 -5.07
CA GLY A 44 1.75 12.34 -4.24
C GLY A 44 0.43 11.99 -3.56
N ARG A 45 -0.32 12.99 -3.08
CA ARG A 45 -1.67 12.82 -2.53
C ARG A 45 -2.66 12.32 -3.57
N LEU A 46 -2.61 12.86 -4.79
CA LEU A 46 -3.46 12.43 -5.90
C LEU A 46 -3.22 10.95 -6.25
N LEU A 47 -1.96 10.55 -6.36
CA LEU A 47 -1.58 9.16 -6.65
C LEU A 47 -2.00 8.19 -5.54
N CYS A 48 -1.85 8.59 -4.27
CA CYS A 48 -2.19 7.72 -3.13
C CYS A 48 -3.70 7.71 -2.81
N ARG A 49 -4.48 8.65 -3.34
CA ARG A 49 -5.91 8.81 -3.01
C ARG A 49 -6.73 7.52 -3.11
N PRO A 50 -6.65 6.70 -4.17
CA PRO A 50 -7.43 5.45 -4.24
C PRO A 50 -7.08 4.45 -3.13
N LEU A 51 -5.83 4.45 -2.67
CA LEU A 51 -5.36 3.55 -1.60
C LEU A 51 -5.70 4.09 -0.22
N VAL A 52 -5.67 5.41 -0.05
CA VAL A 52 -5.90 6.09 1.23
C VAL A 52 -7.39 6.25 1.51
N TYR A 53 -8.25 6.34 0.48
CA TYR A 53 -9.69 6.59 0.63
C TYR A 53 -10.41 5.56 1.53
N PRO A 54 -10.19 4.24 1.38
CA PRO A 54 -10.78 3.25 2.28
C PRO A 54 -10.36 3.50 3.73
N VAL A 55 -9.07 3.76 3.98
CA VAL A 55 -8.52 3.98 5.32
C VAL A 55 -9.02 5.30 5.91
N ALA A 56 -9.16 6.34 5.08
CA ALA A 56 -9.71 7.63 5.48
C ALA A 56 -11.18 7.52 5.92
N ARG A 57 -11.98 6.69 5.24
CA ARG A 57 -13.39 6.45 5.59
C ARG A 57 -13.57 5.83 6.97
N PHE A 58 -12.61 5.01 7.42
CA PHE A 58 -12.61 4.41 8.76
C PHE A 58 -11.81 5.21 9.79
N SER A 59 -11.28 6.38 9.43
CA SER A 59 -10.53 7.23 10.34
C SER A 59 -11.43 8.32 10.93
N PRO A 60 -11.22 8.73 12.20
CA PRO A 60 -11.95 9.84 12.81
C PRO A 60 -11.82 11.13 12.01
N GLU A 61 -12.86 11.97 12.03
CA GLU A 61 -12.80 13.31 11.43
C GLU A 61 -11.66 14.13 12.04
N GLY A 62 -10.95 14.89 11.20
CA GLY A 62 -9.77 15.66 11.62
C GLY A 62 -8.46 14.89 11.69
N THR A 63 -8.43 13.58 11.38
CA THR A 63 -7.18 12.81 11.35
C THR A 63 -6.19 13.39 10.32
N PRO A 64 -4.94 13.72 10.70
CA PRO A 64 -3.95 14.23 9.77
C PRO A 64 -3.68 13.27 8.61
N TYR A 65 -3.57 13.79 7.38
CA TYR A 65 -3.35 12.98 6.18
C TYR A 65 -2.14 12.04 6.30
N VAL A 66 -1.05 12.50 6.93
CA VAL A 66 0.16 11.68 7.16
C VAL A 66 -0.11 10.44 8.01
N THR A 67 -1.04 10.53 8.97
CA THR A 67 -1.45 9.41 9.82
C THR A 67 -2.24 8.39 9.01
N ILE A 68 -3.17 8.86 8.17
CA ILE A 68 -3.96 7.99 7.28
C ILE A 68 -3.03 7.29 6.28
N LEU A 69 -2.06 8.02 5.72
CA LEU A 69 -1.06 7.48 4.80
C LEU A 69 -0.18 6.41 5.47
N ARG A 70 0.26 6.62 6.71
CA ARG A 70 1.01 5.62 7.49
C ARG A 70 0.18 4.37 7.76
N ARG A 71 -1.09 4.51 8.16
CA ARG A 71 -2.01 3.37 8.35
C ARG A 71 -2.22 2.60 7.06
N THR A 72 -2.38 3.31 5.95
CA THR A 72 -2.47 2.71 4.61
C THR A 72 -1.21 1.92 4.26
N ALA A 73 -0.03 2.48 4.53
CA ALA A 73 1.23 1.80 4.29
C ALA A 73 1.34 0.48 5.08
N ILE A 74 0.98 0.52 6.36
CA ILE A 74 0.97 -0.67 7.23
C ILE A 74 0.00 -1.72 6.69
N ALA A 75 -1.22 -1.33 6.32
CA ALA A 75 -2.22 -2.25 5.80
C ALA A 75 -1.77 -2.92 4.50
N VAL A 76 -1.26 -2.14 3.55
CA VAL A 76 -0.78 -2.66 2.26
C VAL A 76 0.46 -3.55 2.45
N LEU A 77 1.37 -3.20 3.36
CA LEU A 77 2.52 -4.03 3.72
C LEU A 77 2.09 -5.37 4.33
N ALA A 78 1.11 -5.36 5.24
CA ALA A 78 0.57 -6.58 5.83
C ALA A 78 -0.05 -7.50 4.78
N VAL A 79 -0.80 -6.94 3.82
CA VAL A 79 -1.37 -7.69 2.69
C VAL A 79 -0.25 -8.31 1.83
N TRP A 80 0.80 -7.56 1.52
CA TRP A 80 1.93 -8.08 0.76
C TRP A 80 2.65 -9.23 1.48
N ILE A 81 2.89 -9.10 2.79
CA ILE A 81 3.47 -10.17 3.61
C ILE A 81 2.55 -11.39 3.64
N ALA A 82 1.23 -11.21 3.76
CA ALA A 82 0.28 -12.31 3.70
C ALA A 82 0.35 -13.07 2.36
N PHE A 83 0.51 -12.36 1.24
CA PHE A 83 0.73 -12.98 -0.07
C PHE A 83 2.05 -13.76 -0.14
N ILE A 84 3.13 -13.25 0.46
CA ILE A 84 4.41 -13.99 0.56
C ILE A 84 4.19 -15.29 1.34
N VAL A 85 3.64 -15.20 2.56
CA VAL A 85 3.42 -16.37 3.41
C VAL A 85 2.49 -17.38 2.73
N ALA A 86 1.40 -16.93 2.11
CA ALA A 86 0.50 -17.80 1.36
C ALA A 86 1.21 -18.50 0.19
N SER A 87 2.09 -17.79 -0.53
CA SER A 87 2.87 -18.39 -1.62
C SER A 87 3.86 -19.44 -1.11
N GLU A 88 4.57 -19.17 -0.02
CA GLU A 88 5.52 -20.11 0.58
C GLU A 88 4.82 -21.36 1.13
N VAL A 89 3.68 -21.19 1.81
CA VAL A 89 2.87 -22.30 2.34
C VAL A 89 2.32 -23.17 1.20
N LEU A 90 1.91 -22.56 0.08
CA LEU A 90 1.50 -23.33 -1.09
C LEU A 90 2.69 -24.12 -1.66
N ILE A 91 3.83 -23.48 -1.90
CA ILE A 91 5.02 -24.12 -2.46
C ILE A 91 5.51 -25.27 -1.59
N SER A 92 5.49 -25.12 -0.26
CA SER A 92 5.91 -26.17 0.68
C SER A 92 4.93 -27.36 0.78
N ARG A 93 3.68 -27.22 0.30
CA ARG A 93 2.64 -28.26 0.34
C ARG A 93 2.39 -28.94 -1.01
N GLY A 94 3.02 -28.48 -2.09
CA GLY A 94 2.91 -29.02 -3.45
C GLY A 94 4.10 -29.85 -3.83
#